data_AF-A0A936PYE3-F1
#
_entry.id   AF-A0A936PYE3-F1
#
_cell.length_a   1.000
_cell.length_b   1.000
_cell.length_c   1.000
_cell.angle_alpha   90.00
_cell.angle_beta   90.00
_cell.angle_gamma   90.00
#
_symmetry.space_group_name_H-M   'P 1'
#
loop_
_entity.id
_entity.type
_entity.pdbx_description
1 polymer ?
#
loop_
_entity_poly.entity_id
_entity_poly.type
_entity_poly.pdbx_seq_one_letter_code
_entity_poly.pdbx_strand_id
1 'polypeptide(L)'
;MSLLSVLSALSPASAFPGAFLGDGSDQPVNTKSVITVARFGDQTALTLQPDVQGALSTFGLVIPVPPGFTRADLSLVNPHATHRADQYSAPRLLNTRCEDLYAGIGHPPYPQDTGPQDTDPLGPCSYSGGCKEGMTVCLRDSEPLPDWFAVPEADLSVEDGFELAEYTGWILTPADGETLADWMAQQGFIADTDTAARLDVLVNQGSAFVALRVALDQAPRRATTLSPIQLRYKSEGWTLPMQLSAASSAGVQDVTLITLTDSEKGATVIKNVVATPLPDDGCMVQLDEKDWETVWDEIFTRATGLPSRAEDLPPGAEGLVWSTELSELYGNCDPCAAPPLTWENALILGVPEEQRGGYRLTRLHLRYTPTMLPDGLSLAQGEHMGRQQAVYHRHRWELESELALCEGSPSSPPGTCYNAEYFERVASGEIPRVARASAPLWGSAAASGVSPSPSCSPSPSAC
;
A
#
# COMPACT_ATOMS: atom_id res chain seq x y z
N MET A 1 -57.51 2.40 4.22
CA MET A 1 -56.31 1.74 3.69
C MET A 1 -55.23 2.80 3.52
N SER A 2 -54.47 3.09 4.58
CA SER A 2 -53.22 3.85 4.45
C SER A 2 -52.10 2.83 4.37
N LEU A 3 -51.44 2.75 3.22
CA LEU A 3 -50.19 2.02 3.05
C LEU A 3 -49.14 2.67 3.96
N LEU A 4 -48.71 1.98 5.03
CA LEU A 4 -47.40 2.22 5.60
C LEU A 4 -46.38 1.74 4.56
N SER A 5 -45.73 2.70 3.90
CA SER A 5 -44.49 2.40 3.17
C SER A 5 -43.42 2.12 4.20
N VAL A 6 -43.06 0.85 4.35
CA VAL A 6 -41.84 0.43 5.05
C VAL A 6 -40.69 0.89 4.17
N LEU A 7 -40.03 1.99 4.53
CA LEU A 7 -38.69 2.29 4.03
C LEU A 7 -37.78 1.22 4.61
N SER A 8 -37.45 0.20 3.82
CA SER A 8 -36.31 -0.66 4.09
C SER A 8 -35.07 0.23 4.09
N ALA A 9 -34.56 0.58 5.26
CA ALA A 9 -33.21 1.10 5.36
C ALA A 9 -32.30 0.00 4.82
N LEU A 10 -31.72 0.20 3.63
CA LEU A 10 -30.66 -0.65 3.14
C LEU A 10 -29.55 -0.63 4.20
N SER A 11 -29.35 -1.75 4.89
CA SER A 11 -28.18 -1.93 5.74
C SER A 11 -26.96 -1.60 4.88
N PRO A 12 -26.03 -0.74 5.34
CA PRO A 12 -24.80 -0.48 4.61
C PRO A 12 -23.92 -1.73 4.66
N ALA A 13 -24.23 -2.66 3.77
CA ALA A 13 -23.50 -3.88 3.49
C ALA A 13 -22.02 -3.53 3.26
N SER A 14 -21.18 -3.75 4.26
CA SER A 14 -19.74 -3.48 4.20
C SER A 14 -19.01 -4.63 4.90
N ALA A 15 -17.93 -5.11 4.31
CA ALA A 15 -17.03 -6.06 4.97
C ALA A 15 -15.80 -5.35 5.54
N PHE A 16 -15.17 -5.89 6.59
CA PHE A 16 -14.00 -5.26 7.23
C PHE A 16 -13.14 -6.25 8.03
N PRO A 17 -11.85 -5.96 8.33
CA PRO A 17 -11.00 -6.79 9.19
C PRO A 17 -11.73 -7.24 10.44
N GLY A 18 -11.75 -8.56 10.56
CA GLY A 18 -12.49 -9.26 11.59
C GLY A 18 -11.82 -9.17 12.96
N ALA A 19 -12.49 -9.77 13.94
CA ALA A 19 -11.94 -9.98 15.26
C ALA A 19 -11.24 -11.34 15.34
N PHE A 20 -10.03 -11.38 15.89
CA PHE A 20 -9.39 -12.60 16.37
C PHE A 20 -10.06 -13.09 17.65
N LEU A 21 -10.24 -14.41 17.73
CA LEU A 21 -10.93 -15.09 18.82
C LEU A 21 -10.08 -16.29 19.28
N GLY A 22 -9.58 -16.26 20.49
CA GLY A 22 -8.87 -17.36 21.12
C GLY A 22 -9.78 -18.29 21.90
N ASP A 23 -9.21 -19.04 22.84
CA ASP A 23 -9.89 -20.06 23.65
C ASP A 23 -10.54 -19.50 24.94
N GLY A 24 -10.55 -18.18 25.10
CA GLY A 24 -11.06 -17.46 26.27
C GLY A 24 -10.02 -17.23 27.37
N SER A 25 -8.85 -17.88 27.32
CA SER A 25 -7.74 -17.60 28.24
C SER A 25 -6.68 -16.69 27.63
N ASP A 26 -6.48 -16.79 26.31
CA ASP A 26 -5.61 -15.94 25.51
C ASP A 26 -6.35 -15.45 24.27
N GLN A 27 -5.99 -14.27 23.79
CA GLN A 27 -6.56 -13.65 22.58
C GLN A 27 -5.41 -13.19 21.69
N PRO A 28 -5.33 -13.63 20.42
CA PRO A 28 -4.35 -13.08 19.50
C PRO A 28 -4.62 -11.60 19.24
N VAL A 29 -3.56 -10.83 19.04
CA VAL A 29 -3.62 -9.41 18.74
C VAL A 29 -3.06 -9.09 17.36
N ASN A 30 -3.52 -7.99 16.81
CA ASN A 30 -3.06 -7.34 15.58
C ASN A 30 -2.37 -6.02 15.96
N THR A 31 -1.27 -5.71 15.26
CA THR A 31 -0.53 -4.45 15.41
C THR A 31 -0.49 -3.66 14.11
N LYS A 32 -0.42 -4.35 12.97
CA LYS A 32 -0.36 -3.77 11.64
C LYS A 32 -1.33 -4.49 10.72
N SER A 33 -2.04 -3.71 9.90
CA SER A 33 -2.93 -4.23 8.87
C SER A 33 -2.70 -3.51 7.55
N VAL A 34 -2.52 -4.27 6.47
CA VAL A 34 -2.58 -3.74 5.10
C VAL A 34 -3.93 -4.11 4.51
N ILE A 35 -4.68 -3.11 4.08
CA ILE A 35 -6.01 -3.25 3.51
C ILE A 35 -5.96 -2.69 2.09
N THR A 36 -6.31 -3.49 1.09
CA THR A 36 -6.45 -3.01 -0.28
C THR A 36 -7.92 -3.03 -0.69
N VAL A 37 -8.43 -1.91 -1.19
CA VAL A 37 -9.82 -1.76 -1.65
C VAL A 37 -9.84 -1.36 -3.11
N ALA A 38 -10.22 -2.27 -4.00
CA ALA A 38 -10.60 -1.89 -5.35
C ALA A 38 -12.10 -1.56 -5.38
N ARG A 39 -12.46 -0.34 -5.75
CA ARG A 39 -13.87 0.11 -5.81
C ARG A 39 -14.18 0.82 -7.11
N PHE A 40 -15.15 0.27 -7.84
CA PHE A 40 -15.64 0.79 -9.11
C PHE A 40 -17.18 0.73 -9.15
N GLY A 41 -17.81 1.91 -9.11
CA GLY A 41 -19.25 2.01 -8.91
C GLY A 41 -19.65 1.52 -7.51
N ASP A 42 -20.54 0.53 -7.45
CA ASP A 42 -20.97 -0.17 -6.23
C ASP A 42 -20.18 -1.47 -5.99
N GLN A 43 -19.34 -1.89 -6.92
CA GLN A 43 -18.52 -3.11 -6.78
C GLN A 43 -17.30 -2.82 -5.91
N THR A 44 -17.08 -3.67 -4.91
CA THR A 44 -15.94 -3.58 -3.99
C THR A 44 -15.25 -4.93 -3.93
N ALA A 45 -13.92 -4.92 -4.11
CA ALA A 45 -13.05 -6.01 -3.71
C ALA A 45 -12.17 -5.51 -2.56
N LEU A 46 -12.35 -6.11 -1.40
CA LEU A 46 -11.63 -5.79 -0.17
C LEU A 46 -10.65 -6.92 0.14
N THR A 47 -9.37 -6.65 0.03
CA THR A 47 -8.30 -7.59 0.37
C THR A 47 -7.69 -7.22 1.72
N LEU A 48 -7.68 -8.19 2.64
CA LEU A 48 -7.26 -8.04 4.03
C LEU A 48 -6.00 -8.83 4.28
N GLN A 49 -4.98 -8.18 4.83
CA GLN A 49 -3.72 -8.82 5.21
C GLN A 49 -3.31 -8.36 6.62
N PRO A 50 -3.97 -8.89 7.66
CA PRO A 50 -3.61 -8.61 9.04
C PRO A 50 -2.35 -9.37 9.45
N ASP A 51 -1.55 -8.79 10.35
CA ASP A 51 -0.62 -9.55 11.18
C ASP A 51 -1.33 -10.21 12.37
N VAL A 52 -0.67 -11.19 12.97
CA VAL A 52 -1.12 -11.79 14.23
C VAL A 52 0.07 -11.99 15.15
N GLN A 53 -0.15 -11.74 16.43
CA GLN A 53 0.76 -12.04 17.53
C GLN A 53 0.00 -12.65 18.69
N GLY A 54 0.53 -13.71 19.32
CA GLY A 54 -0.13 -14.37 20.44
C GLY A 54 0.50 -15.70 20.81
N ALA A 55 0.03 -16.33 21.90
CA ALA A 55 0.54 -17.65 22.31
C ALA A 55 -0.21 -18.82 21.65
N LEU A 56 -1.30 -18.53 20.92
CA LEU A 56 -2.10 -19.52 20.21
C LEU A 56 -1.61 -19.74 18.78
N SER A 57 -1.43 -21.00 18.39
CA SER A 57 -1.21 -21.41 17.00
C SER A 57 -2.53 -21.73 16.28
N THR A 58 -3.64 -21.77 17.00
CA THR A 58 -4.98 -21.98 16.44
C THR A 58 -5.96 -21.03 17.09
N PHE A 59 -6.68 -20.27 16.28
CA PHE A 59 -7.62 -19.24 16.73
C PHE A 59 -8.67 -18.97 15.66
N GLY A 60 -9.76 -18.32 16.04
CA GLY A 60 -10.82 -17.86 15.16
C GLY A 60 -10.54 -16.46 14.61
N LEU A 61 -11.03 -16.18 13.41
CA LEU A 61 -11.10 -14.86 12.79
C LEU A 61 -12.53 -14.69 12.26
N VAL A 62 -13.27 -13.71 12.76
CA VAL A 62 -14.66 -13.47 12.37
C VAL A 62 -14.78 -12.11 11.70
N ILE A 63 -15.10 -12.14 10.40
CA ILE A 63 -15.17 -10.98 9.51
C ILE A 63 -16.66 -10.72 9.19
N PRO A 64 -17.21 -9.53 9.48
CA PRO A 64 -18.56 -9.19 9.07
C PRO A 64 -18.59 -9.01 7.56
N VAL A 65 -19.66 -9.45 6.93
CA VAL A 65 -19.90 -9.32 5.49
C VAL A 65 -21.36 -8.97 5.22
N PRO A 66 -21.66 -8.39 4.05
CA PRO A 66 -23.03 -8.14 3.62
C PRO A 66 -23.96 -9.37 3.71
N PRO A 67 -25.26 -9.18 3.97
CA PRO A 67 -26.23 -10.26 3.81
C PRO A 67 -26.23 -10.79 2.36
N GLY A 68 -26.35 -12.10 2.21
CA GLY A 68 -26.29 -12.77 0.90
C GLY A 68 -24.88 -13.01 0.37
N PHE A 69 -23.83 -12.70 1.15
CA PHE A 69 -22.45 -13.09 0.84
C PHE A 69 -22.32 -14.61 0.74
N THR A 70 -21.63 -15.10 -0.28
CA THR A 70 -21.48 -16.52 -0.59
C THR A 70 -20.02 -16.93 -0.69
N ARG A 71 -19.75 -18.23 -0.84
CA ARG A 71 -18.39 -18.74 -1.00
C ARG A 71 -17.71 -18.20 -2.25
N ALA A 72 -18.45 -17.93 -3.32
CA ALA A 72 -17.90 -17.38 -4.56
C ALA A 72 -17.34 -15.95 -4.39
N ASP A 73 -17.80 -15.24 -3.35
CA ASP A 73 -17.38 -13.88 -3.03
C ASP A 73 -16.06 -13.84 -2.22
N LEU A 74 -15.57 -14.99 -1.77
CA LEU A 74 -14.36 -15.16 -0.96
C LEU A 74 -13.24 -15.81 -1.77
N SER A 75 -12.04 -15.23 -1.73
CA SER A 75 -10.85 -15.81 -2.36
C SER A 75 -9.59 -15.51 -1.57
N LEU A 76 -8.53 -16.30 -1.83
CA LEU A 76 -7.18 -15.93 -1.40
C LEU A 76 -6.49 -15.15 -2.52
N VAL A 77 -5.75 -14.14 -2.11
CA VAL A 77 -4.96 -13.32 -3.04
C VAL A 77 -3.49 -13.67 -2.90
N ASN A 78 -2.79 -13.71 -4.03
CA ASN A 78 -1.34 -13.88 -4.04
C ASN A 78 -0.67 -12.75 -3.22
N PRO A 79 0.09 -13.08 -2.16
CA PRO A 79 0.77 -12.07 -1.32
C PRO A 79 1.69 -11.13 -2.09
N HIS A 80 2.20 -11.55 -3.25
CA HIS A 80 3.00 -10.69 -4.11
C HIS A 80 2.22 -9.46 -4.61
N ALA A 81 0.91 -9.60 -4.89
CA ALA A 81 0.10 -8.50 -5.39
C ALA A 81 -0.11 -7.42 -4.31
N THR A 82 -0.46 -7.82 -3.09
CA THR A 82 -0.63 -6.90 -1.96
C THR A 82 0.69 -6.27 -1.56
N HIS A 83 1.77 -7.06 -1.48
CA HIS A 83 3.10 -6.55 -1.17
C HIS A 83 3.60 -5.57 -2.25
N ARG A 84 3.33 -5.83 -3.53
CA ARG A 84 3.67 -4.90 -4.60
C ARG A 84 2.93 -3.57 -4.46
N ALA A 85 1.62 -3.62 -4.15
CA ALA A 85 0.82 -2.41 -3.94
C ALA A 85 1.34 -1.61 -2.74
N ASP A 86 1.68 -2.27 -1.64
CA ASP A 86 2.26 -1.65 -0.44
C ASP A 86 3.61 -0.98 -0.74
N GLN A 87 4.57 -1.71 -1.30
CA GLN A 87 5.89 -1.19 -1.65
C GLN A 87 5.85 -0.04 -2.66
N TYR A 88 5.04 -0.20 -3.72
CA TYR A 88 4.92 0.82 -4.77
C TYR A 88 4.35 2.12 -4.20
N SER A 89 3.40 1.99 -3.27
CA SER A 89 2.66 3.11 -2.73
C SER A 89 3.33 3.81 -1.55
N ALA A 90 4.36 3.19 -0.98
CA ALA A 90 5.06 3.68 0.19
C ALA A 90 5.71 5.07 -0.03
N PRO A 91 5.96 5.83 1.05
CA PRO A 91 6.72 7.08 1.01
C PRO A 91 8.09 6.88 0.38
N ARG A 92 8.54 7.85 -0.41
CA ARG A 92 9.78 7.75 -1.17
C ARG A 92 10.95 8.30 -0.39
N LEU A 93 12.04 7.57 -0.37
CA LEU A 93 13.34 8.07 0.04
C LEU A 93 14.27 8.19 -1.17
N LEU A 94 14.71 9.40 -1.47
CA LEU A 94 15.58 9.70 -2.60
C LEU A 94 17.03 9.79 -2.15
N ASN A 95 17.93 9.23 -2.93
CA ASN A 95 19.37 9.42 -2.75
C ASN A 95 19.87 10.53 -3.68
N THR A 96 19.27 11.71 -3.55
CA THR A 96 19.58 12.89 -4.35
C THR A 96 21.04 13.26 -4.21
N ARG A 97 21.63 13.69 -5.31
CA ARG A 97 22.98 14.23 -5.38
C ARG A 97 22.94 15.63 -5.94
N CYS A 98 24.06 16.33 -5.81
CA CYS A 98 24.23 17.66 -6.37
C CYS A 98 23.98 17.68 -7.87
N GLU A 99 24.41 16.66 -8.60
CA GLU A 99 24.19 16.58 -10.05
C GLU A 99 22.70 16.49 -10.39
N ASP A 100 21.89 15.79 -9.57
CA ASP A 100 20.46 15.63 -9.79
C ASP A 100 19.70 16.96 -9.61
N LEU A 101 20.12 17.80 -8.65
CA LEU A 101 19.53 19.12 -8.42
C LEU A 101 19.79 20.10 -9.58
N TYR A 102 20.96 20.00 -10.22
CA TYR A 102 21.37 20.93 -11.28
C TYR A 102 21.34 20.32 -12.70
N ALA A 103 20.81 19.11 -12.88
CA ALA A 103 20.79 18.40 -14.16
C ALA A 103 20.09 19.15 -15.32
N GLY A 104 19.30 20.20 -15.03
CA GLY A 104 18.66 21.07 -16.01
C GLY A 104 19.18 22.51 -16.06
N ILE A 105 20.11 22.87 -15.17
CA ILE A 105 20.66 24.23 -15.03
C ILE A 105 22.10 24.12 -15.52
N GLY A 106 22.35 24.54 -16.77
CA GLY A 106 23.70 24.50 -17.36
C GLY A 106 24.72 24.95 -16.34
N HIS A 107 25.64 24.06 -15.98
CA HIS A 107 26.60 24.25 -14.88
C HIS A 107 27.22 25.66 -14.94
N PRO A 108 27.43 26.36 -13.80
CA PRO A 108 28.31 27.52 -13.80
C PRO A 108 29.66 27.08 -14.40
N PRO A 109 30.27 27.90 -15.27
CA PRO A 109 31.39 27.44 -16.10
C PRO A 109 32.54 27.01 -15.20
N TYR A 110 32.82 25.71 -15.20
CA TYR A 110 34.11 25.19 -14.75
C TYR A 110 35.22 25.89 -15.56
N PRO A 111 36.42 26.07 -14.98
CA PRO A 111 37.60 26.46 -15.75
C PRO A 111 37.76 25.47 -16.90
N GLN A 112 37.65 25.95 -18.14
CA GLN A 112 37.72 25.10 -19.32
C GLN A 112 39.16 24.59 -19.51
N ASP A 113 39.39 23.33 -19.24
CA ASP A 113 40.50 22.59 -19.87
C ASP A 113 40.16 22.46 -21.36
N THR A 114 40.88 23.22 -22.18
CA THR A 114 40.73 23.25 -23.64
C THR A 114 41.39 22.03 -24.28
N GLY A 115 40.74 20.88 -24.15
CA GLY A 115 40.97 19.71 -24.99
C GLY A 115 40.12 19.74 -26.27
N PRO A 116 40.47 19.00 -27.33
CA PRO A 116 39.78 19.07 -28.62
C PRO A 116 38.30 18.68 -28.48
N GLN A 117 37.42 19.54 -28.98
CA GLN A 117 35.97 19.29 -29.00
C GLN A 117 35.63 18.34 -30.14
N ASP A 118 35.41 17.07 -29.83
CA ASP A 118 34.67 16.16 -30.70
C ASP A 118 33.17 16.46 -30.56
N THR A 119 32.57 16.93 -31.65
CA THR A 119 31.13 17.20 -31.74
C THR A 119 30.41 15.92 -32.13
N ASP A 120 29.95 15.16 -31.14
CA ASP A 120 29.05 14.02 -31.35
C ASP A 120 27.58 14.51 -31.30
N PRO A 121 26.78 14.39 -32.38
CA PRO A 121 25.43 14.96 -32.47
C PRO A 121 24.35 14.15 -31.74
N LEU A 122 24.71 13.32 -30.76
CA LEU A 122 23.77 12.47 -30.03
C LEU A 122 23.56 12.98 -28.60
N GLY A 123 22.59 13.88 -28.45
CA GLY A 123 22.08 14.30 -27.15
C GLY A 123 21.40 13.14 -26.38
N PRO A 124 21.28 13.25 -25.04
CA PRO A 124 20.70 12.21 -24.22
C PRO A 124 19.22 12.00 -24.52
N CYS A 125 18.78 10.74 -24.47
CA CYS A 125 17.39 10.34 -24.65
C CYS A 125 16.49 11.03 -23.62
N SER A 126 15.83 12.11 -24.00
CA SER A 126 14.61 12.58 -23.34
C SER A 126 13.51 11.54 -23.60
N TYR A 127 13.12 10.81 -22.56
CA TYR A 127 11.84 10.10 -22.53
C TYR A 127 10.73 11.14 -22.33
N SER A 128 10.38 11.86 -23.39
CA SER A 128 9.06 12.46 -23.50
C SER A 128 8.12 11.39 -24.02
N GLY A 129 7.17 10.97 -23.17
CA GLY A 129 6.04 10.15 -23.57
C GLY A 129 5.22 10.89 -24.63
N GLY A 130 5.51 10.58 -25.89
CA GLY A 130 4.72 10.97 -27.04
C GLY A 130 4.52 9.74 -27.90
N CYS A 131 3.32 9.17 -27.86
CA CYS A 131 2.92 8.16 -28.82
C CYS A 131 2.97 8.79 -30.22
N LYS A 132 3.92 8.36 -31.06
CA LYS A 132 3.86 8.66 -32.50
C LYS A 132 2.83 7.73 -33.14
N GLU A 133 1.91 8.31 -33.90
CA GLU A 133 1.01 7.55 -34.77
C GLU A 133 1.83 6.63 -35.70
N GLY A 134 1.51 5.33 -35.68
CA GLY A 134 2.03 4.35 -36.65
C GLY A 134 3.06 3.34 -36.14
N MET A 135 3.32 3.20 -34.83
CA MET A 135 4.10 2.08 -34.28
C MET A 135 3.24 1.20 -33.37
N THR A 136 2.85 0.04 -33.87
CA THR A 136 2.29 -1.07 -33.09
C THR A 136 3.46 -1.99 -32.69
N VAL A 137 4.03 -1.79 -31.50
CA VAL A 137 4.92 -2.76 -30.83
C VAL A 137 4.77 -2.57 -29.32
N CYS A 138 4.62 -3.58 -28.47
CA CYS A 138 4.15 -4.96 -28.58
C CYS A 138 3.73 -5.29 -27.15
N LEU A 139 2.43 -5.47 -26.93
CA LEU A 139 1.93 -6.20 -25.77
C LEU A 139 2.60 -7.58 -25.84
N ARG A 140 3.40 -7.97 -24.84
CA ARG A 140 3.73 -9.38 -24.69
C ARG A 140 2.40 -10.08 -24.47
N ASP A 141 2.15 -11.06 -25.32
CA ASP A 141 1.02 -11.99 -25.19
C ASP A 141 0.94 -12.43 -23.73
N SER A 142 -0.20 -12.12 -23.11
CA SER A 142 -0.55 -12.61 -21.79
C SER A 142 -0.50 -14.14 -21.85
N GLU A 143 0.44 -14.75 -21.14
CA GLU A 143 0.39 -16.18 -20.93
C GLU A 143 -0.97 -16.53 -20.30
N PRO A 144 -1.61 -17.64 -20.69
CA PRO A 144 -2.82 -18.08 -20.02
C PRO A 144 -2.52 -18.25 -18.53
N LEU A 145 -3.39 -17.67 -17.71
CA LEU A 145 -3.26 -17.66 -16.26
C LEU A 145 -3.17 -19.11 -15.73
N PRO A 146 -2.27 -19.42 -14.78
CA PRO A 146 -2.09 -20.79 -14.28
C PRO A 146 -3.36 -21.33 -13.62
N ASP A 147 -3.61 -22.64 -13.71
CA ASP A 147 -4.87 -23.32 -13.32
C ASP A 147 -5.42 -23.02 -11.91
N TRP A 148 -4.63 -22.47 -10.97
CA TRP A 148 -5.14 -21.96 -9.69
C TRP A 148 -6.00 -20.69 -9.81
N PHE A 149 -6.13 -20.13 -11.02
CA PHE A 149 -7.03 -19.02 -11.37
C PHE A 149 -8.51 -19.45 -11.49
N ALA A 150 -8.78 -20.75 -11.60
CA ALA A 150 -10.15 -21.27 -11.64
C ALA A 150 -10.74 -21.28 -10.22
N VAL A 151 -11.53 -20.26 -9.88
CA VAL A 151 -12.44 -20.32 -8.73
C VAL A 151 -13.52 -21.35 -9.07
N PRO A 152 -13.62 -22.50 -8.39
CA PRO A 152 -14.72 -23.41 -8.61
C PRO A 152 -16.02 -22.70 -8.23
N GLU A 153 -16.98 -22.66 -9.14
CA GLU A 153 -18.38 -22.39 -8.78
C GLU A 153 -18.86 -23.56 -7.91
N ALA A 154 -18.66 -23.43 -6.59
CA ALA A 154 -19.22 -24.31 -5.60
C ALA A 154 -20.54 -23.69 -5.13
N ASP A 155 -21.63 -24.22 -5.69
CA ASP A 155 -22.99 -23.94 -5.28
C ASP A 155 -23.24 -24.63 -3.94
N LEU A 156 -23.18 -23.91 -2.82
CA LEU A 156 -23.53 -24.50 -1.52
C LEU A 156 -24.14 -23.48 -0.56
N SER A 157 -25.37 -23.80 -0.15
CA SER A 157 -26.01 -23.36 1.08
C SER A 157 -25.15 -23.73 2.28
N VAL A 158 -25.27 -22.96 3.36
CA VAL A 158 -24.71 -23.25 4.70
C VAL A 158 -24.79 -24.76 4.98
N GLU A 159 -23.65 -25.47 5.04
CA GLU A 159 -23.43 -26.64 5.92
C GLU A 159 -22.05 -27.31 5.79
N ASP A 160 -21.27 -27.12 4.72
CA ASP A 160 -19.93 -27.72 4.61
C ASP A 160 -18.82 -26.65 4.66
N GLY A 161 -17.96 -26.69 5.68
CA GLY A 161 -16.81 -25.80 5.80
C GLY A 161 -15.82 -25.96 4.62
N PHE A 162 -14.98 -24.95 4.38
CA PHE A 162 -13.98 -24.97 3.31
C PHE A 162 -12.55 -24.83 3.84
N GLU A 163 -11.56 -25.36 3.13
CA GLU A 163 -10.13 -25.12 3.41
C GLU A 163 -9.53 -24.16 2.39
N LEU A 164 -8.74 -23.19 2.86
CA LEU A 164 -8.05 -22.17 2.08
C LEU A 164 -6.72 -21.84 2.76
N ALA A 165 -5.60 -22.39 2.28
CA ALA A 165 -4.28 -22.21 2.90
C ALA A 165 -4.28 -22.54 4.41
N GLU A 166 -3.98 -21.59 5.30
CA GLU A 166 -4.03 -21.76 6.75
C GLU A 166 -5.45 -21.68 7.37
N TYR A 167 -6.48 -21.51 6.55
CA TYR A 167 -7.86 -21.29 7.00
C TYR A 167 -8.78 -22.49 6.78
N THR A 168 -9.57 -22.81 7.79
CA THR A 168 -10.82 -23.56 7.65
C THR A 168 -11.99 -22.60 7.88
N GLY A 169 -12.90 -22.44 6.94
CA GLY A 169 -13.89 -21.36 6.98
C GLY A 169 -15.36 -21.77 6.85
N TRP A 170 -16.22 -20.89 7.34
CA TRP A 170 -17.68 -20.97 7.30
C TRP A 170 -18.27 -19.61 6.97
N ILE A 171 -19.42 -19.62 6.30
CA ILE A 171 -20.24 -18.42 6.10
C ILE A 171 -21.49 -18.57 6.96
N LEU A 172 -21.69 -17.63 7.85
CA LEU A 172 -22.72 -17.66 8.88
C LEU A 172 -23.69 -16.50 8.66
N THR A 173 -24.98 -16.79 8.80
CA THR A 173 -26.02 -15.75 8.90
C THR A 173 -26.81 -16.04 10.17
N PRO A 174 -26.28 -15.65 11.33
CA PRO A 174 -26.89 -15.96 12.62
C PRO A 174 -28.22 -15.21 12.77
N ALA A 175 -29.17 -15.82 13.49
CA ALA A 175 -30.45 -15.19 13.77
C ALA A 175 -30.33 -14.08 14.83
N ASP A 176 -29.41 -14.24 15.77
CA ASP A 176 -29.11 -13.33 16.88
C ASP A 176 -27.67 -13.53 17.39
N GLY A 177 -27.19 -12.63 18.24
CA GLY A 177 -25.84 -12.69 18.81
C GLY A 177 -25.58 -13.92 19.66
N GLU A 178 -26.61 -14.45 20.36
CA GLU A 178 -26.51 -15.66 21.17
C GLU A 178 -26.22 -16.90 20.31
N THR A 179 -26.93 -17.06 19.19
CA THR A 179 -26.69 -18.13 18.22
C THR A 179 -25.26 -18.09 17.66
N LEU A 180 -24.75 -16.90 17.35
CA LEU A 180 -23.38 -16.74 16.87
C LEU A 180 -22.37 -17.10 17.97
N ALA A 181 -22.58 -16.61 19.19
CA ALA A 181 -21.72 -16.89 20.34
C ALA A 181 -21.66 -18.39 20.66
N ASP A 182 -22.81 -19.07 20.68
CA ASP A 182 -22.90 -20.50 20.91
C ASP A 182 -22.18 -21.31 19.83
N TRP A 183 -22.32 -20.93 18.57
CA TRP A 183 -21.59 -21.57 17.47
C TRP A 183 -20.08 -21.39 17.64
N MET A 184 -19.62 -20.18 17.94
CA MET A 184 -18.19 -19.90 18.16
C MET A 184 -17.64 -20.70 19.34
N ALA A 185 -18.38 -20.75 20.46
CA ALA A 185 -18.00 -21.53 21.63
C ALA A 185 -17.89 -23.03 21.34
N GLN A 186 -18.80 -23.58 20.51
CA GLN A 186 -18.71 -24.97 20.04
C GLN A 186 -17.46 -25.22 19.17
N GLN A 187 -16.98 -24.21 18.45
CA GLN A 187 -15.72 -24.25 17.71
C GLN A 187 -14.48 -24.06 18.59
N GLY A 188 -14.66 -23.76 19.88
CA GLY A 188 -13.57 -23.46 20.81
C GLY A 188 -13.09 -22.01 20.74
N PHE A 189 -13.87 -21.11 20.14
CA PHE A 189 -13.55 -19.70 20.02
C PHE A 189 -14.46 -18.87 20.93
N ILE A 190 -13.87 -18.14 21.86
CA ILE A 190 -14.60 -17.36 22.85
C ILE A 190 -14.29 -15.88 22.62
N ALA A 191 -15.33 -15.10 22.33
CA ALA A 191 -15.24 -13.64 22.30
C ALA A 191 -15.23 -13.09 23.73
N ASP A 192 -14.42 -12.06 23.97
CA ASP A 192 -14.52 -11.30 25.22
C ASP A 192 -15.79 -10.43 25.23
N THR A 193 -16.07 -9.78 26.37
CA THR A 193 -17.30 -8.99 26.56
C THR A 193 -17.45 -7.86 25.53
N ASP A 194 -16.35 -7.17 25.18
CA ASP A 194 -16.38 -6.05 24.23
C ASP A 194 -16.62 -6.55 22.81
N THR A 195 -15.90 -7.59 22.40
CA THR A 195 -16.05 -8.23 21.09
C THR A 195 -17.45 -8.79 20.91
N ALA A 196 -17.98 -9.48 21.92
CA ALA A 196 -19.35 -10.02 21.90
C ALA A 196 -20.39 -8.92 21.73
N ALA A 197 -20.26 -7.79 22.44
CA ALA A 197 -21.17 -6.66 22.30
C ALA A 197 -21.13 -6.04 20.89
N ARG A 198 -19.94 -5.92 20.29
CA ARG A 198 -19.78 -5.42 18.91
C ARG A 198 -20.38 -6.38 17.88
N LEU A 199 -20.16 -7.68 18.05
CA LEU A 199 -20.76 -8.71 17.19
C LEU A 199 -22.29 -8.67 17.27
N ASP A 200 -22.86 -8.54 18.46
CA ASP A 200 -24.32 -8.46 18.63
C ASP A 200 -24.93 -7.26 17.88
N VAL A 201 -24.28 -6.09 17.94
CA VAL A 201 -24.69 -4.91 17.15
C VAL A 201 -24.71 -5.24 15.65
N LEU A 202 -23.67 -5.91 15.13
CA LEU A 202 -23.57 -6.26 13.72
C LEU A 202 -24.59 -7.30 13.27
N VAL A 203 -24.88 -8.30 14.12
CA VAL A 203 -25.94 -9.28 13.89
C VAL A 203 -27.30 -8.58 13.82
N ASN A 204 -27.58 -7.69 14.77
CA ASN A 204 -28.81 -6.91 14.81
C ASN A 204 -28.98 -5.96 13.61
N GLN A 205 -27.89 -5.58 12.94
CA GLN A 205 -27.89 -4.82 11.68
C GLN A 205 -28.08 -5.70 10.43
N GLY A 206 -28.20 -7.02 10.61
CA GLY A 206 -28.43 -8.00 9.54
C GLY A 206 -27.16 -8.42 8.81
N SER A 207 -25.99 -8.30 9.45
CA SER A 207 -24.72 -8.75 8.86
C SER A 207 -24.66 -10.28 8.79
N ALA A 208 -24.05 -10.79 7.72
CA ALA A 208 -23.52 -12.15 7.70
C ALA A 208 -22.05 -12.11 8.17
N PHE A 209 -21.45 -13.29 8.37
CA PHE A 209 -20.08 -13.40 8.86
C PHE A 209 -19.32 -14.47 8.10
N VAL A 210 -18.07 -14.17 7.76
CA VAL A 210 -17.08 -15.18 7.39
C VAL A 210 -16.33 -15.53 8.68
N ALA A 211 -16.53 -16.73 9.19
CA ALA A 211 -15.81 -17.26 10.34
C ALA A 211 -14.71 -18.18 9.84
N LEU A 212 -13.48 -17.94 10.26
CA LEU A 212 -12.30 -18.69 9.85
C LEU A 212 -11.60 -19.24 11.09
N ARG A 213 -11.28 -20.52 11.10
CA ARG A 213 -10.27 -21.11 11.98
C ARG A 213 -8.93 -20.97 11.29
N VAL A 214 -8.01 -20.26 11.91
CA VAL A 214 -6.62 -20.14 11.49
C VAL A 214 -5.82 -21.24 12.18
N ALA A 215 -5.02 -21.99 11.44
CA ALA A 215 -4.10 -22.99 11.97
C ALA A 215 -2.69 -22.74 11.44
N LEU A 216 -1.79 -22.36 12.36
CA LEU A 216 -0.39 -22.08 12.06
C LEU A 216 0.49 -23.22 12.59
N ASP A 217 1.63 -23.45 11.93
CA ASP A 217 2.62 -24.45 12.36
C ASP A 217 3.16 -24.17 13.77
N GLN A 218 3.29 -22.89 14.14
CA GLN A 218 3.76 -22.44 15.44
C GLN A 218 3.03 -21.17 15.87
N ALA A 219 2.92 -20.96 17.19
CA ALA A 219 2.33 -19.76 17.74
C ALA A 219 3.18 -18.51 17.39
N PRO A 220 2.57 -17.44 16.87
CA PRO A 220 3.27 -16.25 16.42
C PRO A 220 3.67 -15.37 17.62
N ARG A 221 4.80 -15.71 18.28
CA ARG A 221 5.33 -14.91 19.40
C ARG A 221 5.76 -13.49 18.99
N ARG A 222 5.90 -13.25 17.68
CA ARG A 222 6.11 -11.96 17.04
C ARG A 222 5.06 -11.81 15.95
N ALA A 223 4.73 -10.56 15.62
CA ALA A 223 3.86 -10.23 14.50
C ALA A 223 4.21 -11.04 13.25
N THR A 224 3.26 -11.86 12.81
CA THR A 224 3.37 -12.73 11.64
C THR A 224 2.22 -12.41 10.70
N THR A 225 2.51 -12.08 9.46
CA THR A 225 1.50 -11.74 8.46
C THR A 225 0.76 -12.98 7.98
N LEU A 226 -0.57 -12.91 7.95
CA LEU A 226 -1.41 -13.98 7.40
C LEU A 226 -1.57 -13.86 5.87
N SER A 227 -2.01 -14.93 5.23
CA SER A 227 -2.36 -14.95 3.80
C SER A 227 -3.47 -13.94 3.50
N PRO A 228 -3.38 -13.15 2.40
CA PRO A 228 -4.39 -12.16 2.11
C PRO A 228 -5.72 -12.78 1.71
N ILE A 229 -6.80 -12.37 2.37
CA ILE A 229 -8.18 -12.79 2.08
C ILE A 229 -8.88 -11.67 1.33
N GLN A 230 -9.50 -11.98 0.19
CA GLN A 230 -10.30 -11.04 -0.57
C GLN A 230 -11.80 -11.36 -0.50
N LEU A 231 -12.57 -10.32 -0.23
CA LEU A 231 -14.03 -10.30 -0.15
C LEU A 231 -14.56 -9.42 -1.27
N ARG A 232 -15.41 -9.96 -2.14
CA ARG A 232 -16.03 -9.22 -3.25
C ARG A 232 -17.51 -9.02 -2.96
N TYR A 233 -17.99 -7.80 -3.02
CA TYR A 233 -19.39 -7.52 -2.69
C TYR A 233 -19.86 -6.21 -3.32
N LYS A 234 -21.19 -6.03 -3.34
CA LYS A 234 -21.81 -4.78 -3.75
C LYS A 234 -22.16 -3.94 -2.53
N SER A 235 -21.87 -2.65 -2.59
CA SER A 235 -22.29 -1.70 -1.54
C SER A 235 -22.58 -0.32 -2.13
N GLU A 236 -23.71 0.27 -1.76
CA GLU A 236 -24.06 1.64 -2.17
C GLU A 236 -23.17 2.67 -1.46
N GLY A 237 -23.00 2.50 -0.14
CA GLY A 237 -22.09 3.28 0.68
C GLY A 237 -20.66 2.78 0.61
N TRP A 238 -19.70 3.69 0.86
CA TRP A 238 -18.30 3.33 1.03
C TRP A 238 -17.87 3.63 2.46
N THR A 239 -18.18 2.69 3.36
CA THR A 239 -17.82 2.79 4.78
C THR A 239 -17.01 1.56 5.17
N LEU A 240 -15.95 1.77 5.92
CA LEU A 240 -15.13 0.71 6.50
C LEU A 240 -15.54 0.52 7.97
N PRO A 241 -16.30 -0.53 8.34
CA PRO A 241 -16.75 -0.75 9.72
C PRO A 241 -15.61 -1.30 10.59
N MET A 242 -14.79 -0.39 11.13
CA MET A 242 -13.53 -0.75 11.81
C MET A 242 -13.66 -1.27 13.24
N GLN A 243 -14.88 -1.33 13.77
CA GLN A 243 -15.10 -1.65 15.17
C GLN A 243 -14.55 -3.02 15.60
N LEU A 244 -14.64 -4.04 14.76
CA LEU A 244 -14.16 -5.37 15.12
C LEU A 244 -12.63 -5.47 15.11
N SER A 245 -11.94 -4.76 14.23
CA SER A 245 -10.47 -4.73 14.26
C SER A 245 -9.92 -4.03 15.49
N ALA A 246 -10.68 -3.07 16.04
CA ALA A 246 -10.35 -2.41 17.30
C ALA A 246 -10.27 -3.41 18.46
N ALA A 247 -11.13 -4.44 18.45
CA ALA A 247 -11.19 -5.45 19.51
C ALA A 247 -9.93 -6.35 19.54
N SER A 248 -9.27 -6.53 18.40
CA SER A 248 -8.03 -7.32 18.32
C SER A 248 -6.76 -6.47 18.39
N SER A 249 -6.86 -5.17 18.66
CA SER A 249 -5.69 -4.29 18.74
C SER A 249 -4.86 -4.56 19.98
N ALA A 250 -3.53 -4.50 19.84
CA ALA A 250 -2.60 -4.51 20.97
C ALA A 250 -2.58 -3.20 21.80
N GLY A 251 -3.52 -2.27 21.54
CA GLY A 251 -3.68 -0.98 22.23
C GLY A 251 -3.43 0.23 21.32
N VAL A 252 -2.55 0.08 20.34
CA VAL A 252 -2.43 0.97 19.18
C VAL A 252 -2.52 0.10 17.93
N GLN A 253 -3.27 0.57 16.95
CA GLN A 253 -3.40 -0.06 15.66
C GLN A 253 -2.82 0.82 14.56
N ASP A 254 -1.91 0.26 13.76
CA ASP A 254 -1.40 0.87 12.54
C ASP A 254 -2.08 0.23 11.31
N VAL A 255 -2.63 1.06 10.41
CA VAL A 255 -3.35 0.59 9.22
C VAL A 255 -2.85 1.33 7.98
N THR A 256 -2.39 0.56 7.01
CA THR A 256 -2.18 1.02 5.64
C THR A 256 -3.40 0.67 4.80
N LEU A 257 -4.12 1.69 4.33
CA LEU A 257 -5.26 1.55 3.44
C LEU A 257 -4.88 1.99 2.03
N ILE A 258 -4.83 1.04 1.10
CA ILE A 258 -4.56 1.26 -0.31
C ILE A 258 -5.88 1.17 -1.06
N THR A 259 -6.23 2.16 -1.85
CA THR A 259 -7.44 2.14 -2.68
C THR A 259 -7.10 2.21 -4.16
N LEU A 260 -7.79 1.38 -4.94
CA LEU A 260 -7.73 1.34 -6.40
C LEU A 260 -9.10 1.76 -6.92
N THR A 261 -9.17 2.89 -7.58
CA THR A 261 -10.45 3.50 -7.93
C THR A 261 -10.42 4.11 -9.33
N ASP A 262 -11.57 4.61 -9.78
CA ASP A 262 -11.72 5.28 -11.07
C ASP A 262 -10.66 6.39 -11.28
N SER A 263 -9.97 6.36 -12.43
CA SER A 263 -8.95 7.35 -12.80
C SER A 263 -9.51 8.75 -13.05
N GLU A 264 -10.80 8.88 -13.35
CA GLU A 264 -11.48 10.16 -13.58
C GLU A 264 -11.78 10.93 -12.29
N LYS A 265 -11.48 10.34 -11.12
CA LYS A 265 -11.75 10.95 -9.81
C LYS A 265 -10.47 11.21 -9.04
N GLY A 266 -10.57 11.99 -7.96
CA GLY A 266 -9.45 12.38 -7.12
C GLY A 266 -9.07 11.35 -6.05
N ALA A 267 -8.12 11.73 -5.19
CA ALA A 267 -7.63 10.90 -4.09
C ALA A 267 -8.77 10.36 -3.21
N THR A 268 -8.63 9.13 -2.70
CA THR A 268 -9.53 8.67 -1.64
C THR A 268 -9.27 9.44 -0.34
N VAL A 269 -10.33 9.78 0.38
CA VAL A 269 -10.27 10.50 1.66
C VAL A 269 -11.24 9.88 2.67
N ILE A 270 -10.93 10.03 3.96
CA ILE A 270 -11.87 9.71 5.05
C ILE A 270 -12.63 10.99 5.41
N LYS A 271 -13.94 10.99 5.19
CA LYS A 271 -14.78 12.20 5.31
C LYS A 271 -15.15 12.56 6.73
N ASN A 272 -15.24 11.58 7.62
CA ASN A 272 -15.72 11.76 8.99
C ASN A 272 -14.59 11.90 10.02
N VAL A 273 -13.36 12.01 9.56
CA VAL A 273 -12.17 12.25 10.39
C VAL A 273 -11.32 13.31 9.70
N VAL A 274 -10.84 14.31 10.46
CA VAL A 274 -9.96 15.34 9.92
C VAL A 274 -8.58 14.73 9.61
N ALA A 275 -8.08 14.97 8.40
CA ALA A 275 -6.75 14.53 7.99
C ALA A 275 -5.66 15.28 8.78
N THR A 276 -4.61 14.58 9.17
CA THR A 276 -3.35 15.16 9.63
C THR A 276 -2.46 15.40 8.40
N PRO A 277 -1.92 16.62 8.21
CA PRO A 277 -0.95 16.84 7.14
C PRO A 277 0.36 16.13 7.47
N LEU A 278 1.00 15.55 6.45
CA LEU A 278 2.37 15.05 6.58
C LEU A 278 3.35 16.23 6.65
N PRO A 279 4.42 16.13 7.45
CA PRO A 279 5.38 17.21 7.61
C PRO A 279 6.33 17.31 6.42
N ASP A 280 6.69 18.56 6.07
CA ASP A 280 7.85 18.98 5.29
C ASP A 280 8.28 18.05 4.14
N ASP A 281 7.40 17.84 3.16
CA ASP A 281 7.71 17.12 1.92
C ASP A 281 8.97 17.72 1.25
N GLY A 282 9.94 16.87 0.91
CA GLY A 282 11.21 17.24 0.28
C GLY A 282 12.37 17.59 1.22
N CYS A 283 12.24 17.44 2.55
CA CYS A 283 13.37 17.62 3.47
C CYS A 283 14.31 16.39 3.53
N MET A 284 15.50 16.59 4.11
CA MET A 284 16.51 15.57 4.31
C MET A 284 16.38 14.85 5.65
N VAL A 285 16.41 13.52 5.63
CA VAL A 285 16.34 12.62 6.79
C VAL A 285 17.67 11.92 7.05
N GLN A 286 18.04 11.77 8.33
CA GLN A 286 19.20 11.00 8.74
C GLN A 286 18.78 9.53 8.96
N LEU A 287 19.58 8.60 8.43
CA LEU A 287 19.29 7.15 8.51
C LEU A 287 20.36 6.40 9.33
N ASP A 288 21.01 7.03 10.29
CA ASP A 288 22.16 6.47 11.02
C ASP A 288 21.81 5.10 11.63
N GLU A 289 22.27 4.03 10.97
CA GLU A 289 22.00 2.60 11.25
C GLU A 289 20.54 2.13 11.08
N LYS A 290 19.59 3.02 10.81
CA LYS A 290 18.17 2.70 10.63
C LYS A 290 17.80 2.47 9.16
N ASP A 291 16.81 1.62 8.94
CA ASP A 291 16.15 1.51 7.64
C ASP A 291 15.11 2.63 7.42
N TRP A 292 14.63 2.73 6.18
CA TRP A 292 13.66 3.76 5.81
C TRP A 292 12.31 3.57 6.49
N GLU A 293 11.85 2.33 6.69
CA GLU A 293 10.56 2.06 7.35
C GLU A 293 10.56 2.57 8.80
N THR A 294 11.64 2.34 9.54
CA THR A 294 11.83 2.84 10.91
C THR A 294 11.83 4.36 10.95
N VAL A 295 12.54 5.01 10.02
CA VAL A 295 12.59 6.48 10.00
C VAL A 295 11.25 7.08 9.56
N TRP A 296 10.54 6.44 8.64
CA TRP A 296 9.17 6.85 8.30
C TRP A 296 8.24 6.77 9.51
N ASP A 297 8.30 5.68 10.28
CA ASP A 297 7.51 5.54 11.51
C ASP A 297 7.80 6.67 12.51
N GLU A 298 9.06 7.07 12.65
CA GLU A 298 9.46 8.18 13.52
C GLU A 298 8.93 9.53 13.03
N ILE A 299 8.99 9.79 11.72
CA ILE A 299 8.43 11.00 11.10
C ILE A 299 6.92 11.05 11.35
N PHE A 300 6.21 9.95 11.07
CA PHE A 300 4.76 9.88 11.24
C PHE A 300 4.37 10.03 12.72
N THR A 301 5.08 9.36 13.62
CA THR A 301 4.89 9.47 15.08
C THR A 301 5.09 10.90 15.55
N ARG A 302 6.12 11.60 15.08
CA ARG A 302 6.37 13.00 15.44
C ARG A 302 5.30 13.95 14.90
N ALA A 303 4.88 13.73 13.65
CA ALA A 303 3.86 14.55 13.00
C ALA A 303 2.50 14.45 13.70
N THR A 304 2.16 13.26 14.18
CA THR A 304 0.84 12.94 14.71
C THR A 304 0.78 12.94 16.24
N GLY A 305 1.92 12.75 16.91
CA GLY A 305 2.01 12.54 18.35
C GLY A 305 1.55 11.16 18.82
N LEU A 306 1.20 10.24 17.90
CA LEU A 306 0.71 8.90 18.24
C LEU A 306 1.77 7.85 17.88
N PRO A 307 2.37 7.13 18.85
CA PRO A 307 3.41 6.14 18.59
C PRO A 307 2.85 4.87 17.95
N SER A 308 3.67 4.12 17.21
CA SER A 308 3.26 2.86 16.54
C SER A 308 3.03 1.69 17.49
N ARG A 309 3.57 1.76 18.70
CA ARG A 309 3.50 0.69 19.70
C ARG A 309 2.75 1.15 20.93
N ALA A 310 1.93 0.25 21.47
CA ALA A 310 1.18 0.51 22.70
C ALA A 310 2.08 0.74 23.93
N GLU A 311 3.27 0.14 23.98
CA GLU A 311 4.23 0.32 25.08
C GLU A 311 4.82 1.74 25.15
N ASP A 312 4.85 2.45 24.02
CA ASP A 312 5.34 3.82 23.90
C ASP A 312 4.21 4.85 24.09
N LEU A 313 2.96 4.41 24.18
CA LEU A 313 1.80 5.27 24.36
C LEU A 313 1.77 5.88 25.77
N PRO A 314 1.77 7.22 25.91
CA PRO A 314 1.69 7.85 27.23
C PRO A 314 0.42 7.43 27.98
N PRO A 315 0.47 7.26 29.32
CA PRO A 315 -0.72 6.87 30.08
C PRO A 315 -1.90 7.83 29.85
N GLY A 316 -3.03 7.27 29.40
CA GLY A 316 -4.25 8.02 29.11
C GLY A 316 -4.23 8.80 27.78
N ALA A 317 -3.18 8.65 26.96
CA ALA A 317 -3.19 9.16 25.60
C ALA A 317 -4.10 8.31 24.73
N GLU A 318 -4.93 8.98 23.94
CA GLU A 318 -5.83 8.37 22.97
C GLU A 318 -5.77 9.20 21.69
N GLY A 319 -5.97 8.57 20.54
CA GLY A 319 -5.92 9.30 19.29
C GLY A 319 -6.42 8.49 18.11
N LEU A 320 -6.83 9.22 17.08
CA LEU A 320 -7.04 8.68 15.75
C LEU A 320 -6.52 9.72 14.76
N VAL A 321 -5.56 9.31 13.95
CA VAL A 321 -4.87 10.17 12.99
C VAL A 321 -4.81 9.48 11.64
N TRP A 322 -4.87 10.25 10.57
CA TRP A 322 -4.67 9.72 9.23
C TRP A 322 -4.10 10.73 8.26
N SER A 323 -3.34 10.23 7.30
CA SER A 323 -2.71 11.05 6.27
C SER A 323 -2.74 10.36 4.91
N THR A 324 -2.78 11.14 3.84
CA THR A 324 -2.57 10.64 2.47
C THR A 324 -1.08 10.65 2.16
N GLU A 325 -0.48 9.47 2.02
CA GLU A 325 0.94 9.33 1.65
C GLU A 325 1.16 9.32 0.14
N LEU A 326 0.17 8.81 -0.59
CA LEU A 326 0.20 8.77 -2.05
C LEU A 326 -1.20 8.95 -2.65
N SER A 327 -1.29 9.70 -3.73
CA SER A 327 -2.39 9.64 -4.68
C SER A 327 -1.86 9.92 -6.08
N GLU A 328 -1.97 8.93 -6.97
CA GLU A 328 -1.52 9.08 -8.36
C GLU A 328 -2.31 8.20 -9.33
N LEU A 329 -2.24 8.58 -10.61
CA LEU A 329 -2.71 7.73 -11.69
C LEU A 329 -1.73 6.58 -11.92
N TYR A 330 -2.28 5.42 -12.25
CA TYR A 330 -1.51 4.25 -12.63
C TYR A 330 -0.41 4.55 -13.66
N GLY A 331 0.77 3.99 -13.46
CA GLY A 331 1.88 4.04 -14.41
C GLY A 331 2.74 5.32 -14.35
N ASN A 332 2.35 6.32 -13.56
CA ASN A 332 3.16 7.53 -13.37
C ASN A 332 4.10 7.36 -12.19
N CYS A 333 5.36 7.02 -12.42
CA CYS A 333 6.29 6.88 -11.31
C CYS A 333 7.73 7.13 -11.76
N ASP A 334 8.26 8.29 -11.35
CA ASP A 334 9.68 8.63 -11.45
C ASP A 334 10.01 9.71 -10.40
N PRO A 335 10.94 9.47 -9.45
CA PRO A 335 11.61 8.19 -9.14
C PRO A 335 10.70 7.26 -8.31
N CYS A 336 10.72 5.95 -8.53
CA CYS A 336 9.82 5.02 -7.83
C CYS A 336 10.30 4.50 -6.48
N ALA A 337 9.37 4.30 -5.53
CA ALA A 337 9.62 3.53 -4.30
C ALA A 337 9.90 2.04 -4.62
N ALA A 338 9.13 1.48 -5.56
CA ALA A 338 9.29 0.13 -6.09
C ALA A 338 8.74 0.07 -7.53
N PRO A 339 9.01 -0.99 -8.31
CA PRO A 339 8.39 -1.14 -9.62
C PRO A 339 6.86 -1.00 -9.55
N PRO A 340 6.23 -0.34 -10.54
CA PRO A 340 4.78 -0.16 -10.58
C PRO A 340 3.99 -1.47 -10.44
N LEU A 341 2.77 -1.35 -9.92
CA LEU A 341 1.83 -2.46 -9.90
C LEU A 341 1.63 -2.98 -11.35
N THR A 342 1.76 -4.28 -11.59
CA THR A 342 1.44 -4.79 -12.93
C THR A 342 -0.08 -4.80 -13.12
N TRP A 343 -0.53 -4.75 -14.36
CA TRP A 343 -1.95 -4.91 -14.66
C TRP A 343 -2.54 -6.20 -14.08
N GLU A 344 -1.80 -7.31 -14.18
CA GLU A 344 -2.17 -8.60 -13.59
C GLU A 344 -2.36 -8.51 -12.07
N ASN A 345 -1.46 -7.84 -11.35
CA ASN A 345 -1.61 -7.64 -9.92
C ASN A 345 -2.81 -6.73 -9.60
N ALA A 346 -3.09 -5.72 -10.43
CA ALA A 346 -4.26 -4.85 -10.26
C ALA A 346 -5.58 -5.63 -10.44
N LEU A 347 -5.65 -6.52 -11.45
CA LEU A 347 -6.77 -7.44 -11.66
C LEU A 347 -6.98 -8.36 -10.45
N ILE A 348 -5.90 -8.95 -9.94
CA ILE A 348 -5.92 -9.81 -8.74
C ILE A 348 -6.45 -9.04 -7.53
N LEU A 349 -6.12 -7.75 -7.40
CA LEU A 349 -6.62 -6.88 -6.33
C LEU A 349 -8.04 -6.36 -6.56
N GLY A 350 -8.68 -6.73 -7.68
CA GLY A 350 -10.08 -6.48 -7.97
C GLY A 350 -10.37 -5.27 -8.86
N VAL A 351 -9.37 -4.71 -9.54
CA VAL A 351 -9.60 -3.75 -10.62
C VAL A 351 -10.28 -4.49 -11.79
N PRO A 352 -11.41 -3.99 -12.33
CA PRO A 352 -12.14 -4.69 -13.39
C PRO A 352 -11.47 -4.44 -14.76
N GLU A 353 -11.66 -5.34 -15.73
CA GLU A 353 -10.91 -5.31 -17.00
C GLU A 353 -11.15 -4.02 -17.80
N GLU A 354 -12.33 -3.42 -17.66
CA GLU A 354 -12.71 -2.16 -18.31
C GLU A 354 -11.81 -0.98 -17.88
N GLN A 355 -11.15 -1.09 -16.73
CA GLN A 355 -10.27 -0.08 -16.15
C GLN A 355 -8.81 -0.26 -16.54
N ARG A 356 -8.53 -1.13 -17.53
CA ARG A 356 -7.19 -1.33 -18.10
C ARG A 356 -6.57 -0.05 -18.65
N GLY A 357 -7.41 0.90 -19.08
CA GLY A 357 -6.98 2.22 -19.53
C GLY A 357 -6.41 3.12 -18.42
N GLY A 358 -6.67 2.82 -17.15
CA GLY A 358 -6.10 3.52 -16.02
C GLY A 358 -7.01 3.53 -14.79
N TYR A 359 -6.40 3.41 -13.63
CA TYR A 359 -7.03 3.58 -12.32
C TYR A 359 -6.21 4.54 -11.45
N ARG A 360 -6.82 5.08 -10.40
CA ARG A 360 -6.13 5.86 -9.38
C ARG A 360 -5.76 4.98 -8.20
N LEU A 361 -4.50 5.05 -7.79
CA LEU A 361 -4.00 4.45 -6.56
C LEU A 361 -3.90 5.54 -5.49
N THR A 362 -4.51 5.32 -4.32
CA THR A 362 -4.32 6.17 -3.13
C THR A 362 -3.82 5.31 -1.98
N ARG A 363 -2.83 5.80 -1.22
CA ARG A 363 -2.38 5.23 0.05
C ARG A 363 -2.71 6.18 1.18
N LEU A 364 -3.50 5.69 2.11
CA LEU A 364 -3.81 6.34 3.38
C LEU A 364 -3.10 5.58 4.50
N HIS A 365 -2.42 6.31 5.39
CA HIS A 365 -1.86 5.76 6.62
C HIS A 365 -2.69 6.24 7.80
N LEU A 366 -3.25 5.29 8.54
CA LEU A 366 -4.11 5.52 9.68
C LEU A 366 -3.43 4.94 10.93
N ARG A 367 -3.52 5.65 12.06
CA ARG A 367 -3.15 5.11 13.36
C ARG A 367 -4.17 5.48 14.41
N TYR A 368 -4.56 4.54 15.25
CA TYR A 368 -5.61 4.78 16.24
C TYR A 368 -5.46 3.97 17.52
N THR A 369 -6.01 4.49 18.62
CA THR A 369 -6.36 3.73 19.81
C THR A 369 -7.81 3.22 19.68
N PRO A 370 -8.13 1.98 20.10
CA PRO A 370 -9.46 1.38 19.91
C PRO A 370 -10.64 2.25 20.38
N THR A 371 -10.44 3.05 21.43
CA THR A 371 -11.45 3.93 22.02
C THR A 371 -11.85 5.13 21.16
N MET A 372 -10.99 5.55 20.21
CA MET A 372 -11.21 6.74 19.39
C MET A 372 -11.78 6.44 18.00
N LEU A 373 -11.96 5.16 17.69
CA LEU A 373 -12.45 4.72 16.39
C LEU A 373 -13.98 4.89 16.30
N PRO A 374 -14.50 5.64 15.30
CA PRO A 374 -15.94 5.74 15.09
C PRO A 374 -16.51 4.42 14.58
N ASP A 375 -17.85 4.33 14.51
CA ASP A 375 -18.55 3.13 14.06
C ASP A 375 -18.15 2.66 12.65
N GLY A 376 -17.67 3.58 11.83
CA GLY A 376 -16.95 3.25 10.61
C GLY A 376 -16.26 4.47 10.01
N LEU A 377 -15.27 4.24 9.16
CA LEU A 377 -14.64 5.30 8.38
C LEU A 377 -15.40 5.48 7.08
N SER A 378 -15.97 6.66 6.88
CA SER A 378 -16.70 7.01 5.66
C SER A 378 -15.70 7.44 4.59
N LEU A 379 -15.50 6.60 3.59
CA LEU A 379 -14.62 6.87 2.47
C LEU A 379 -15.34 7.58 1.34
N ALA A 380 -14.58 8.38 0.59
CA ALA A 380 -15.02 8.95 -0.66
C ALA A 380 -13.84 9.28 -1.55
N GLN A 381 -14.11 9.41 -2.84
CA GLN A 381 -13.16 10.00 -3.77
C GLN A 381 -13.32 11.53 -3.69
N GLY A 382 -12.22 12.22 -3.43
CA GLY A 382 -12.14 13.67 -3.45
C GLY A 382 -12.18 14.22 -4.87
N GLU A 383 -12.27 15.54 -4.97
CA GLU A 383 -12.24 16.25 -6.26
C GLU A 383 -10.81 16.56 -6.73
N HIS A 384 -9.83 16.49 -5.82
CA HIS A 384 -8.44 16.79 -6.14
C HIS A 384 -7.77 15.64 -6.90
N MET A 385 -7.54 15.86 -8.19
CA MET A 385 -6.88 14.91 -9.09
C MET A 385 -5.35 15.05 -9.12
N GLY A 386 -4.81 16.07 -8.44
CA GLY A 386 -3.37 16.31 -8.39
C GLY A 386 -2.62 15.13 -7.79
N ARG A 387 -1.36 14.98 -8.20
CA ARG A 387 -0.46 13.98 -7.62
C ARG A 387 -0.10 14.45 -6.21
N GLN A 388 -0.25 13.56 -5.24
CA GLN A 388 0.26 13.75 -3.88
C GLN A 388 1.22 12.60 -3.57
N GLN A 389 2.36 12.91 -2.99
CA GLN A 389 3.34 11.90 -2.63
C GLN A 389 4.25 12.40 -1.52
N ALA A 390 4.40 11.61 -0.46
CA ALA A 390 5.41 11.87 0.56
C ALA A 390 6.80 11.50 0.02
N VAL A 391 7.68 12.50 -0.12
CA VAL A 391 9.05 12.34 -0.61
C VAL A 391 10.03 12.92 0.39
N TYR A 392 11.08 12.17 0.70
CA TYR A 392 12.17 12.61 1.56
C TYR A 392 13.50 12.32 0.90
N HIS A 393 14.53 13.07 1.29
CA HIS A 393 15.87 12.91 0.76
C HIS A 393 16.77 12.30 1.83
N ARG A 394 17.64 11.35 1.47
CA ARG A 394 18.68 10.90 2.38
C ARG A 394 19.61 12.08 2.65
N HIS A 395 19.88 12.35 3.92
CA HIS A 395 20.80 13.40 4.34
C HIS A 395 22.17 13.22 3.70
N ARG A 396 22.69 14.34 3.20
CA ARG A 396 24.02 14.51 2.68
C ARG A 396 24.50 15.89 3.07
N TRP A 397 25.68 15.95 3.68
CA TRP A 397 26.27 17.21 4.10
C TRP A 397 26.34 18.22 2.94
N GLU A 398 26.73 17.79 1.74
CA GLU A 398 26.88 18.66 0.56
C GLU A 398 25.58 19.31 0.07
N LEU A 399 24.41 18.82 0.53
CA LEU A 399 23.10 19.35 0.18
C LEU A 399 22.51 20.30 1.24
N GLU A 400 23.20 20.50 2.37
CA GLU A 400 22.65 21.26 3.51
C GLU A 400 22.37 22.75 3.22
N SER A 401 22.97 23.32 2.18
CA SER A 401 22.61 24.66 1.68
C SER A 401 21.41 24.67 0.73
N GLU A 402 21.07 23.53 0.13
CA GLU A 402 20.06 23.41 -0.92
C GLU A 402 18.74 22.82 -0.43
N LEU A 403 18.81 21.88 0.52
CA LEU A 403 17.66 21.18 1.09
C LEU A 403 17.66 21.31 2.62
N ALA A 404 16.49 21.57 3.19
CA ALA A 404 16.31 21.63 4.63
C ALA A 404 16.46 20.23 5.27
N LEU A 405 16.92 20.17 6.52
CA LEU A 405 16.81 18.96 7.32
C LEU A 405 15.39 18.84 7.88
N CYS A 406 14.83 17.64 7.87
CA CYS A 406 13.56 17.37 8.56
C CYS A 406 13.68 17.57 10.07
N GLU A 407 14.90 17.38 10.60
CA GLU A 407 15.22 17.53 12.02
C GLU A 407 16.62 18.09 12.22
N GLY A 408 16.77 18.86 13.29
CA GLY A 408 18.03 19.48 13.67
C GLY A 408 18.34 20.73 12.84
N SER A 409 19.62 21.10 12.84
CA SER A 409 20.13 22.25 12.12
C SER A 409 21.24 21.81 11.18
N PRO A 410 21.40 22.45 10.01
CA PRO A 410 22.56 22.27 9.16
C PRO A 410 23.87 22.43 9.92
N SER A 411 24.94 21.84 9.38
CA SER A 411 26.30 22.06 9.85
C SER A 411 26.67 23.54 9.76
N SER A 412 27.72 23.94 10.48
CA SER A 412 28.25 25.31 10.43
C SER A 412 29.74 25.29 10.07
N PRO A 413 30.12 25.66 8.82
CA PRO A 413 29.23 26.05 7.73
C PRO A 413 28.43 24.87 7.15
N PRO A 414 27.25 25.10 6.54
CA PRO A 414 26.51 24.05 5.85
C PRO A 414 27.33 23.62 4.62
N GLY A 415 27.30 22.32 4.33
CA GLY A 415 27.89 21.85 3.08
C GLY A 415 27.14 22.40 1.89
N THR A 416 27.87 22.65 0.80
CA THR A 416 27.30 23.13 -0.45
C THR A 416 27.83 22.31 -1.61
N CYS A 417 27.00 22.17 -2.64
CA CYS A 417 27.26 21.23 -3.72
C CYS A 417 28.58 21.40 -4.47
N TYR A 418 29.19 22.58 -4.43
CA TYR A 418 30.39 22.90 -5.19
C TYR A 418 31.31 23.92 -4.48
N ASN A 419 31.42 23.90 -3.15
CA ASN A 419 32.44 24.72 -2.45
C ASN A 419 33.83 24.08 -2.47
N ALA A 420 34.86 24.87 -2.16
CA ALA A 420 36.25 24.40 -2.10
C ALA A 420 36.43 23.23 -1.12
N GLU A 421 35.73 23.27 0.02
CA GLU A 421 35.74 22.22 1.04
C GLU A 421 35.21 20.88 0.51
N TYR A 422 34.16 20.88 -0.32
CA TYR A 422 33.68 19.68 -1.01
C TYR A 422 34.79 19.05 -1.86
N PHE A 423 35.48 19.86 -2.67
CA PHE A 423 36.58 19.35 -3.51
C PHE A 423 37.77 18.85 -2.66
N GLU A 424 38.05 19.47 -1.52
CA GLU A 424 39.08 19.02 -0.57
C GLU A 424 38.73 17.68 0.07
N ARG A 425 37.48 17.50 0.55
CA ARG A 425 37.00 16.25 1.15
C ARG A 425 36.89 15.11 0.13
N VAL A 426 36.55 15.43 -1.11
CA VAL A 426 36.62 14.48 -2.24
C VAL A 426 38.06 14.09 -2.54
N ALA A 427 39.01 15.05 -2.51
CA ALA A 427 40.42 14.80 -2.77
C ALA A 427 41.09 13.99 -1.64
N SER A 428 40.65 14.16 -0.39
CA SER A 428 41.13 13.39 0.77
C SER A 428 40.54 11.99 0.88
N GLY A 429 39.49 11.67 0.09
CA GLY A 429 38.77 10.41 0.15
C GLY A 429 37.83 10.28 1.34
N GLU A 430 37.60 11.37 2.09
CA GLU A 430 36.65 11.43 3.20
C GLU A 430 35.21 11.25 2.71
N ILE A 431 34.90 11.78 1.53
CA ILE A 431 33.65 11.55 0.82
C ILE A 431 33.94 11.03 -0.60
N PRO A 432 33.14 10.10 -1.14
CA PRO A 432 33.41 9.52 -2.44
C PRO A 432 33.33 10.58 -3.55
N ARG A 433 34.30 10.59 -4.47
CA ARG A 433 34.19 11.35 -5.72
C ARG A 433 32.95 10.84 -6.45
N VAL A 434 31.99 11.72 -6.73
CA VAL A 434 30.81 11.33 -7.50
C VAL A 434 31.28 10.97 -8.91
N ALA A 435 31.34 9.68 -9.21
CA ALA A 435 31.56 9.23 -10.56
C ALA A 435 30.38 9.73 -11.40
N ARG A 436 30.65 10.51 -12.45
CA ARG A 436 29.73 10.54 -13.60
C ARG A 436 29.43 9.08 -13.93
N ALA A 437 28.16 8.74 -14.10
CA ALA A 437 27.78 7.50 -14.77
C ALA A 437 28.40 7.54 -16.17
N SER A 438 29.64 7.06 -16.27
CA SER A 438 30.27 6.76 -17.54
C SER A 438 29.74 5.38 -17.87
N ALA A 439 28.95 5.31 -18.95
CA ALA A 439 28.61 4.04 -19.57
C ALA A 439 29.90 3.20 -19.71
N PRO A 440 29.85 1.89 -19.43
CA PRO A 440 31.05 1.07 -19.43
C PRO A 440 31.67 1.10 -20.82
N LEU A 441 32.90 1.61 -20.92
CA LEU A 441 33.74 1.46 -22.10
C LEU A 441 33.98 -0.05 -22.26
N TRP A 442 33.35 -0.62 -23.28
CA TRP A 442 33.57 -2.00 -23.69
C TRP A 442 35.06 -2.21 -23.96
N GLY A 443 35.60 -3.25 -23.34
CA GLY A 443 37.01 -3.52 -23.24
C GLY A 443 37.73 -3.67 -24.59
N SER A 444 38.98 -3.23 -24.57
CA SER A 444 40.02 -3.55 -25.53
C SER A 444 40.24 -5.06 -25.58
N ALA A 445 39.58 -5.75 -26.51
CA ALA A 445 40.00 -7.06 -27.00
C ALA A 445 40.21 -6.97 -28.51
N ALA A 446 41.45 -7.20 -28.92
CA ALA A 446 41.88 -7.22 -30.30
C ALA A 446 41.12 -8.27 -31.13
N ALA A 447 40.54 -7.87 -32.26
CA ALA A 447 40.31 -8.75 -33.39
C ALA A 447 40.20 -7.92 -34.68
N SER A 448 41.04 -8.29 -35.62
CA SER A 448 41.28 -7.69 -36.92
C SER A 448 40.15 -8.00 -37.92
N GLY A 449 39.73 -7.00 -38.68
CA GLY A 449 39.30 -7.13 -40.08
C GLY A 449 37.88 -7.62 -40.37
N VAL A 450 37.05 -6.73 -40.93
CA VAL A 450 36.41 -6.82 -42.27
C VAL A 450 35.30 -5.75 -42.36
N SER A 451 35.34 -4.95 -43.44
CA SER A 451 34.39 -3.89 -43.84
C SER A 451 33.17 -4.46 -44.62
N PRO A 452 32.24 -3.64 -45.15
CA PRO A 452 31.31 -2.72 -44.49
C PRO A 452 29.83 -3.06 -44.79
N SER A 453 28.91 -2.46 -44.02
CA SER A 453 27.46 -2.17 -44.21
C SER A 453 26.59 -2.95 -45.23
N PRO A 454 25.28 -3.11 -44.93
CA PRO A 454 24.36 -2.19 -45.60
C PRO A 454 23.21 -1.62 -44.74
N SER A 455 22.91 -0.38 -45.10
CA SER A 455 21.70 0.43 -44.94
C SER A 455 20.37 -0.29 -44.69
N CYS A 456 19.61 0.20 -43.70
CA CYS A 456 18.15 0.00 -43.62
C CYS A 456 17.44 1.07 -44.46
N SER A 457 16.80 0.65 -45.55
CA SER A 457 15.70 1.39 -46.20
C SER A 457 14.39 0.70 -45.81
N PRO A 458 13.31 1.43 -45.46
CA PRO A 458 12.01 0.80 -45.25
C PRO A 458 11.27 0.68 -46.58
N SER A 459 10.79 -0.53 -46.90
CA SER A 459 9.73 -0.74 -47.89
C SER A 459 8.62 -1.57 -47.23
N PRO A 460 7.33 -1.20 -47.37
CA PRO A 460 6.24 -1.91 -46.77
C PRO A 460 5.69 -2.97 -47.73
N SER A 461 5.56 -4.23 -47.30
CA SER A 461 4.52 -5.13 -47.83
C SER A 461 4.40 -6.44 -47.05
N ALA A 462 3.13 -6.74 -46.75
CA ALA A 462 2.47 -8.05 -46.76
C ALA A 462 2.58 -8.99 -45.55
N CYS A 463 1.37 -9.13 -44.95
CA CYS A 463 0.76 -10.27 -44.26
C CYS A 463 1.12 -10.53 -42.80
#